data_AF-A0A928V534-F1
#
_entry.id   AF-A0A928V534-F1
#
_cell.length_a   1.000
_cell.length_b   1.000
_cell.length_c   1.000
_cell.angle_alpha   90.00
_cell.angle_beta   90.00
_cell.angle_gamma   90.00
#
_symmetry.space_group_name_H-M   'P 1'
#
loop_
_entity.id
_entity.type
_entity.pdbx_description
1 polymer ?
#
loop_
_entity_poly.entity_id
_entity_poly.type
_entity_poly.pdbx_seq_one_letter_code
_entity_poly.pdbx_strand_id
1 'polypeptide(L)'
;MIKSPDSAPSTIPPPGIIEGFFGRSWSWQERRQMADFLASNGYDFYIYAPKDDVYLRRQWQSAWPAEIRRPLETLREHHRNLDLRFGIGLTPLDIYQAPISQNRQHLRNKLAELNELSPDILCILFDDMRGDWPQLAEQQIRWVETIAELSNAKQFIFCPTYYSTDPVLEKVFGAMPDNYWQDLGRGIDRRIEFFWTGPKVCSLAYPEDSLLEISAAFGRKPFLWDNYPVNDGAVKSGFLHLGAVPAGHARLPELISGYCANPMNQPMLSRTALFSVPQAFRQPRQYNPEQTFIQSCRELYPTDFATALINDAEKFQQQGLKGLSDADKKALQRKYRQIAESWPEQGAEEICGWLNDEYVFDPACLTE
;
A
#
# COMPACT_ATOMS: atom_id res chain seq x y z
N MET A 1 23.04 44.44 4.28
CA MET A 1 21.76 43.71 4.18
C MET A 1 22.04 42.41 3.45
N ILE A 2 22.10 41.32 4.22
CA ILE A 2 22.31 39.96 3.71
C ILE A 2 20.98 39.54 3.06
N LYS A 3 21.01 39.15 1.79
CA LYS A 3 19.84 38.59 1.11
C LYS A 3 19.50 37.25 1.77
N SER A 4 18.27 37.12 2.27
CA SER A 4 17.69 35.84 2.67
C SER A 4 17.75 34.87 1.49
N PRO A 5 18.11 33.59 1.71
CA PRO A 5 17.96 32.59 0.68
C PRO A 5 16.47 32.28 0.54
N ASP A 6 15.92 32.59 -0.63
CA ASP A 6 14.66 32.03 -1.10
C ASP A 6 14.77 30.50 -1.05
N SER A 7 14.16 29.90 -0.03
CA SER A 7 13.90 28.47 -0.02
C SER A 7 12.87 28.18 -1.11
N ALA A 8 13.26 27.42 -2.12
CA ALA A 8 12.35 26.83 -3.09
C ALA A 8 11.13 26.24 -2.36
N PRO A 9 9.90 26.33 -2.92
CA PRO A 9 8.76 25.67 -2.30
C PRO A 9 9.08 24.19 -2.19
N SER A 10 9.23 23.69 -0.96
CA SER A 10 9.33 22.26 -0.71
C SER A 10 8.00 21.66 -1.17
N THR A 11 7.96 21.11 -2.37
CA THR A 11 6.79 20.41 -2.87
C THR A 11 6.65 19.16 -2.00
N ILE A 12 5.73 19.22 -1.03
CA ILE A 12 5.30 18.06 -0.25
C ILE A 12 4.94 16.97 -1.26
N PRO A 13 5.63 15.81 -1.25
CA PRO A 13 5.31 14.75 -2.18
C PRO A 13 3.87 14.30 -1.92
N PRO A 14 2.98 14.40 -2.91
CA PRO A 14 1.59 13.99 -2.71
C PRO A 14 1.54 12.47 -2.45
N PRO A 15 0.70 12.02 -1.51
CA PRO A 15 0.62 10.60 -1.18
C PRO A 15 -0.07 9.80 -2.29
N GLY A 16 0.15 8.50 -2.27
CA GLY A 16 -0.62 7.52 -3.06
C GLY A 16 -1.10 6.35 -2.21
N ILE A 17 -1.69 5.36 -2.86
CA ILE A 17 -1.98 4.06 -2.24
C ILE A 17 -1.44 2.91 -3.08
N ILE A 18 -1.22 1.77 -2.42
CA ILE A 18 -0.86 0.49 -3.04
C ILE A 18 -1.85 -0.55 -2.57
N GLU A 19 -2.56 -1.20 -3.51
CA GLU A 19 -3.40 -2.36 -3.23
C GLU A 19 -2.50 -3.57 -2.99
N GLY A 20 -1.77 -3.59 -1.87
CA GLY A 20 -0.70 -4.57 -1.60
C GLY A 20 -1.02 -5.59 -0.51
N PHE A 21 -2.25 -5.57 0.00
CA PHE A 21 -2.77 -6.44 1.06
C PHE A 21 -3.07 -7.87 0.57
N PHE A 22 -3.11 -8.81 1.50
CA PHE A 22 -3.57 -10.18 1.29
C PHE A 22 -5.07 -10.33 1.52
N GLY A 23 -5.63 -11.48 1.13
CA GLY A 23 -7.05 -11.79 1.28
C GLY A 23 -7.90 -11.19 0.16
N ARG A 24 -9.21 -11.08 0.37
CA ARG A 24 -10.18 -10.68 -0.66
C ARG A 24 -9.75 -9.41 -1.39
N SER A 25 -9.44 -9.55 -2.67
CA SER A 25 -9.21 -8.45 -3.61
C SER A 25 -10.45 -7.57 -3.80
N TRP A 26 -10.23 -6.29 -4.08
CA TRP A 26 -11.30 -5.37 -4.43
C TRP A 26 -11.91 -5.70 -5.79
N SER A 27 -13.22 -5.46 -5.91
CA SER A 27 -13.90 -5.53 -7.20
C SER A 27 -13.44 -4.40 -8.14
N TRP A 28 -13.62 -4.58 -9.44
CA TRP A 28 -13.31 -3.53 -10.42
C TRP A 28 -14.11 -2.25 -10.21
N GLN A 29 -15.32 -2.35 -9.64
CA GLN A 29 -16.12 -1.18 -9.27
C GLN A 29 -15.51 -0.47 -8.07
N GLU A 30 -15.14 -1.20 -7.02
CA GLU A 30 -14.48 -0.64 -5.82
C GLU A 30 -13.19 0.08 -6.18
N ARG A 31 -12.36 -0.49 -7.07
CA ARG A 31 -11.13 0.14 -7.56
C ARG A 31 -11.39 1.47 -8.27
N ARG A 32 -12.44 1.57 -9.09
CA ARG A 32 -12.82 2.84 -9.76
C ARG A 32 -13.29 3.89 -8.76
N GLN A 33 -14.16 3.50 -7.82
CA GLN A 33 -14.64 4.42 -6.79
C GLN A 33 -13.51 4.88 -5.86
N MET A 34 -12.53 4.01 -5.58
CA MET A 34 -11.31 4.40 -4.87
C MET A 34 -10.51 5.44 -5.67
N ALA A 35 -10.34 5.25 -6.99
CA ALA A 35 -9.68 6.25 -7.83
C ALA A 35 -10.37 7.62 -7.78
N ASP A 36 -11.72 7.65 -7.85
CA ASP A 36 -12.51 8.89 -7.72
C ASP A 36 -12.27 9.57 -6.36
N PHE A 37 -12.24 8.78 -5.28
CA PHE A 37 -11.94 9.26 -3.95
C PHE A 37 -10.52 9.85 -3.87
N LEU A 38 -9.51 9.14 -4.37
CA LEU A 38 -8.11 9.58 -4.33
C LEU A 38 -7.92 10.92 -5.07
N ALA A 39 -8.44 11.02 -6.30
CA ALA A 39 -8.36 12.22 -7.11
C ALA A 39 -9.02 13.43 -6.41
N SER A 40 -10.14 13.21 -5.73
CA SER A 40 -10.87 14.26 -5.01
C SER A 40 -10.24 14.67 -3.68
N ASN A 41 -9.39 13.82 -3.09
CA ASN A 41 -8.86 14.01 -1.73
C ASN A 41 -7.37 14.38 -1.68
N GLY A 42 -6.75 14.65 -2.83
CA GLY A 42 -5.38 15.15 -2.85
C GLY A 42 -4.30 14.08 -2.85
N TYR A 43 -4.66 12.88 -3.30
CA TYR A 43 -3.71 11.85 -3.67
C TYR A 43 -3.27 12.01 -5.13
N ASP A 44 -2.10 11.46 -5.45
CA ASP A 44 -1.48 11.61 -6.77
C ASP A 44 -1.36 10.30 -7.54
N PHE A 45 -1.39 9.15 -6.86
CA PHE A 45 -1.27 7.87 -7.52
C PHE A 45 -1.98 6.72 -6.82
N TYR A 46 -2.28 5.69 -7.61
CA TYR A 46 -2.75 4.37 -7.17
C TYR A 46 -1.89 3.30 -7.82
N ILE A 47 -1.37 2.36 -7.02
CA ILE A 47 -0.59 1.21 -7.48
C ILE A 47 -1.44 -0.05 -7.36
N TYR A 48 -1.71 -0.68 -8.50
CA TYR A 48 -2.32 -2.00 -8.59
C TYR A 48 -1.26 -3.07 -8.31
N ALA A 49 -1.32 -3.70 -7.13
CA ALA A 49 -0.44 -4.80 -6.75
C ALA A 49 -1.15 -5.92 -5.95
N PRO A 50 -2.41 -6.27 -6.26
CA PRO A 50 -3.15 -7.24 -5.46
C PRO A 50 -2.44 -8.58 -5.45
N LYS A 51 -2.28 -9.16 -4.26
CA LYS A 51 -1.55 -10.42 -4.08
C LYS A 51 -2.20 -11.60 -4.81
N ASP A 52 -3.52 -11.54 -5.05
CA ASP A 52 -4.29 -12.55 -5.79
C ASP A 52 -4.13 -12.47 -7.32
N ASP A 53 -3.60 -11.36 -7.88
CA ASP A 53 -3.25 -11.34 -9.31
C ASP A 53 -1.96 -12.13 -9.52
N VAL A 54 -2.14 -13.43 -9.69
CA VAL A 54 -1.08 -14.42 -9.87
C VAL A 54 -0.15 -14.07 -11.03
N TYR A 55 -0.63 -13.36 -12.05
CA TYR A 55 0.12 -12.99 -13.24
C TYR A 55 1.04 -11.79 -13.00
N LEU A 56 0.94 -11.11 -11.85
CA LEU A 56 1.95 -10.16 -11.36
C LEU A 56 2.88 -10.77 -10.32
N ARG A 57 2.61 -12.03 -9.93
CA ARG A 57 3.28 -12.72 -8.82
C ARG A 57 3.80 -14.10 -9.26
N ARG A 58 3.21 -15.20 -8.77
CA ARG A 58 3.67 -16.59 -8.99
C ARG A 58 3.66 -17.09 -10.44
N GLN A 59 2.79 -16.53 -11.29
CA GLN A 59 2.66 -16.85 -12.72
C GLN A 59 3.05 -15.64 -13.59
N TRP A 60 4.01 -14.82 -13.13
CA TRP A 60 4.44 -13.63 -13.85
C TRP A 60 4.97 -13.90 -15.26
N GLN A 61 5.38 -15.14 -15.55
CA GLN A 61 5.84 -15.57 -16.88
C GLN A 61 4.69 -15.77 -17.88
N SER A 62 3.45 -15.86 -17.39
CA SER A 62 2.24 -16.04 -18.18
C SER A 62 1.61 -14.69 -18.52
N ALA A 63 1.02 -14.59 -19.72
CA ALA A 63 0.24 -13.42 -20.11
C ALA A 63 -1.04 -13.33 -19.28
N TRP A 64 -1.52 -12.11 -19.06
CA TRP A 64 -2.85 -11.93 -18.46
C TRP A 64 -3.93 -12.48 -19.40
N PRO A 65 -4.92 -13.18 -18.87
CA PRO A 65 -6.08 -13.55 -19.64
C PRO A 65 -6.99 -12.33 -19.83
N ALA A 66 -7.82 -12.36 -20.87
CA ALA A 66 -8.58 -11.18 -21.32
C ALA A 66 -9.56 -10.65 -20.26
N GLU A 67 -10.05 -11.52 -19.38
CA GLU A 67 -10.94 -11.23 -18.25
C GLU A 67 -10.28 -10.40 -17.15
N ILE A 68 -8.95 -10.41 -17.04
CA ILE A 68 -8.20 -9.54 -16.13
C ILE A 68 -7.70 -8.32 -16.88
N ARG A 69 -7.14 -8.54 -18.09
CA ARG A 69 -6.52 -7.48 -18.89
C ARG A 69 -7.50 -6.37 -19.27
N ARG A 70 -8.69 -6.70 -19.79
CA ARG A 70 -9.65 -5.68 -20.28
C ARG A 70 -10.18 -4.77 -19.15
N PRO A 71 -10.60 -5.30 -17.99
CA PRO A 71 -10.96 -4.44 -16.86
C PRO A 71 -9.79 -3.61 -16.33
N LEU A 72 -8.56 -4.14 -16.35
CA LEU A 72 -7.35 -3.40 -15.95
C LEU A 72 -7.07 -2.22 -16.89
N GLU A 73 -7.19 -2.42 -18.20
CA GLU A 73 -7.09 -1.34 -19.21
C GLU A 73 -8.18 -0.29 -18.99
N THR A 74 -9.41 -0.71 -18.66
CA THR A 74 -10.51 0.20 -18.32
C THR A 74 -10.20 1.00 -17.04
N LEU A 75 -9.61 0.36 -16.04
CA LEU A 75 -9.19 1.02 -14.80
C LEU A 75 -8.08 2.04 -15.06
N ARG A 76 -7.08 1.69 -15.87
CA ARG A 76 -6.00 2.59 -16.29
C ARG A 76 -6.54 3.83 -17.00
N GLU A 77 -7.51 3.65 -17.89
CA GLU A 77 -8.17 4.74 -18.60
C GLU A 77 -8.93 5.66 -17.64
N HIS A 78 -9.66 5.07 -16.68
CA HIS A 78 -10.36 5.83 -15.63
C HIS A 78 -9.39 6.73 -14.85
N HIS A 79 -8.24 6.21 -14.44
CA HIS A 79 -7.19 6.99 -13.77
C HIS A 79 -6.67 8.13 -14.63
N ARG A 80 -6.46 7.89 -15.94
CA ARG A 80 -6.03 8.93 -16.88
C ARG A 80 -7.03 10.07 -16.98
N ASN A 81 -8.33 9.78 -17.00
CA ASN A 81 -9.38 10.79 -17.06
C ASN A 81 -9.51 11.62 -15.77
N LEU A 82 -8.96 11.12 -14.65
CA LEU A 82 -8.91 11.81 -13.37
C LEU A 82 -7.59 12.55 -13.14
N ASP A 83 -6.66 12.54 -14.10
CA ASP A 83 -5.27 12.99 -13.91
C ASP A 83 -4.56 12.31 -12.72
N LEU A 84 -4.96 11.09 -12.37
CA LEU A 84 -4.39 10.28 -11.29
C LEU A 84 -3.36 9.30 -11.86
N ARG A 85 -2.13 9.30 -11.36
CA ARG A 85 -1.08 8.41 -11.90
C ARG A 85 -1.41 6.96 -11.56
N PHE A 86 -1.24 6.09 -12.56
CA PHE A 86 -1.54 4.66 -12.41
C PHE A 86 -0.26 3.84 -12.35
N GLY A 87 -0.12 3.03 -11.31
CA GLY A 87 1.03 2.16 -11.09
C GLY A 87 0.69 0.68 -11.14
N ILE A 88 1.70 -0.14 -11.42
CA ILE A 88 1.63 -1.61 -11.34
C ILE A 88 2.74 -2.11 -10.42
N GLY A 89 2.44 -3.06 -9.54
CA GLY A 89 3.44 -3.82 -8.79
C GLY A 89 3.72 -5.17 -9.45
N LEU A 90 4.98 -5.42 -9.82
CA LEU A 90 5.45 -6.70 -10.34
C LEU A 90 6.33 -7.37 -9.29
N THR A 91 5.91 -8.54 -8.81
CA THR A 91 6.69 -9.44 -7.96
C THR A 91 7.12 -10.63 -8.80
N PRO A 92 8.33 -10.62 -9.40
CA PRO A 92 8.78 -11.74 -10.21
C PRO A 92 9.23 -12.91 -9.30
N LEU A 93 8.27 -13.58 -8.68
CA LEU A 93 8.51 -14.67 -7.74
C LEU A 93 9.34 -15.77 -8.40
N ASP A 94 10.27 -16.35 -7.63
CA ASP A 94 11.18 -17.41 -8.07
C ASP A 94 12.06 -17.08 -9.28
N ILE A 95 12.24 -15.79 -9.60
CA ILE A 95 13.15 -15.37 -10.68
C ILE A 95 14.61 -15.81 -10.46
N TYR A 96 14.99 -16.19 -9.24
CA TYR A 96 16.30 -16.75 -8.92
C TYR A 96 16.42 -18.26 -9.18
N GLN A 97 15.30 -18.99 -9.28
CA GLN A 97 15.29 -20.46 -9.34
C GLN A 97 15.50 -21.02 -10.76
N ALA A 98 15.18 -20.26 -11.79
CA ALA A 98 15.29 -20.69 -13.19
C ALA A 98 16.53 -20.09 -13.90
N PRO A 99 17.02 -20.72 -14.98
CA PRO A 99 18.16 -20.22 -15.74
C PRO A 99 17.94 -18.78 -16.21
N ILE A 100 18.99 -17.95 -16.08
CA ILE A 100 18.94 -16.51 -16.39
C ILE A 100 18.41 -16.25 -17.81
N SER A 101 18.83 -17.03 -18.81
CA SER A 101 18.40 -16.85 -20.21
C SER A 101 16.89 -17.05 -20.39
N GLN A 102 16.31 -18.06 -19.74
CA GLN A 102 14.87 -18.33 -19.79
C GLN A 102 14.07 -17.22 -19.11
N ASN A 103 14.47 -16.83 -17.89
CA ASN A 103 13.80 -15.76 -17.16
C ASN A 103 13.91 -14.42 -17.89
N ARG A 104 15.00 -14.15 -18.60
CA ARG A 104 15.11 -12.94 -19.43
C ARG A 104 14.08 -12.88 -20.56
N GLN A 105 13.75 -14.00 -21.20
CA GLN A 105 12.72 -14.00 -22.26
C GLN A 105 11.31 -13.81 -21.67
N HIS A 106 10.99 -14.53 -20.60
CA HIS A 106 9.71 -14.34 -19.91
C HIS A 106 9.54 -12.91 -19.41
N LEU A 107 10.61 -12.32 -18.88
CA LEU A 107 10.60 -10.94 -18.39
C LEU A 107 10.39 -9.94 -19.53
N ARG A 108 11.03 -10.14 -20.68
CA ARG A 108 10.79 -9.32 -21.87
C ARG A 108 9.33 -9.37 -22.32
N ASN A 109 8.75 -10.57 -22.36
CA ASN A 109 7.34 -10.74 -22.75
C ASN A 109 6.42 -10.04 -21.74
N LYS A 110 6.68 -10.22 -20.44
CA LYS A 110 5.87 -9.59 -19.38
C LYS A 110 5.97 -8.07 -19.44
N LEU A 111 7.17 -7.53 -19.59
CA LEU A 111 7.38 -6.09 -19.68
C LEU A 111 6.80 -5.51 -20.97
N ALA A 112 6.78 -6.24 -22.08
CA ALA A 112 6.07 -5.81 -23.28
C ALA A 112 4.56 -5.65 -23.01
N GLU A 113 3.94 -6.62 -22.32
CA GLU A 113 2.54 -6.53 -21.89
C GLU A 113 2.29 -5.35 -20.93
N LEU A 114 3.18 -5.13 -19.95
CA LEU A 114 3.08 -3.96 -19.05
C LEU A 114 3.26 -2.64 -19.81
N ASN A 115 4.16 -2.59 -20.78
CA ASN A 115 4.41 -1.39 -21.59
C ASN A 115 3.20 -1.03 -22.47
N GLU A 116 2.45 -2.01 -22.95
CA GLU A 116 1.18 -1.79 -23.67
C GLU A 116 0.13 -1.12 -22.76
N LEU A 117 0.06 -1.51 -21.48
CA LEU A 117 -0.80 -0.87 -20.47
C LEU A 117 -0.34 0.57 -20.15
N SER A 118 0.95 0.88 -20.38
CA SER A 118 1.55 2.21 -20.16
C SER A 118 1.32 2.77 -18.75
N PRO A 119 1.77 2.05 -17.69
CA PRO A 119 1.71 2.56 -16.33
C PRO A 119 2.65 3.78 -16.17
N ASP A 120 2.24 4.74 -15.33
CA ASP A 120 3.10 5.86 -14.95
C ASP A 120 4.19 5.41 -13.97
N ILE A 121 3.87 4.42 -13.12
CA ILE A 121 4.76 3.89 -12.07
C ILE A 121 4.89 2.37 -12.24
N LEU A 122 6.11 1.84 -12.22
CA LEU A 122 6.35 0.40 -12.09
C LEU A 122 7.05 0.12 -10.76
N CYS A 123 6.38 -0.63 -9.89
CA CYS A 123 6.98 -1.13 -8.66
C CYS A 123 7.60 -2.51 -8.91
N ILE A 124 8.86 -2.68 -8.49
CA ILE A 124 9.63 -3.92 -8.64
C ILE A 124 9.77 -4.53 -7.25
N LEU A 125 9.06 -5.62 -7.01
CA LEU A 125 8.70 -6.06 -5.68
C LEU A 125 9.40 -7.38 -5.34
N PHE A 126 10.30 -7.36 -4.35
CA PHE A 126 10.98 -8.55 -3.82
C PHE A 126 10.65 -8.82 -2.35
N ASP A 127 9.55 -8.25 -1.85
CA ASP A 127 8.93 -8.58 -0.57
C ASP A 127 8.52 -10.06 -0.52
N ASP A 128 8.53 -10.62 0.70
CA ASP A 128 8.05 -11.97 1.00
C ASP A 128 8.80 -13.09 0.27
N MET A 129 10.09 -12.89 0.02
CA MET A 129 10.97 -13.89 -0.59
C MET A 129 12.09 -14.30 0.37
N ARG A 130 12.58 -15.53 0.23
CA ARG A 130 13.75 -16.01 0.99
C ARG A 130 15.01 -15.23 0.60
N GLY A 131 15.79 -14.80 1.60
CA GLY A 131 16.90 -13.86 1.42
C GLY A 131 18.26 -14.28 2.02
N ASP A 132 18.35 -15.43 2.68
CA ASP A 132 19.55 -15.92 3.39
C ASP A 132 20.64 -16.49 2.45
N TRP A 133 21.06 -15.71 1.45
CA TRP A 133 22.13 -16.09 0.54
C TRP A 133 23.00 -14.91 0.09
N PRO A 134 24.33 -15.11 -0.09
CA PRO A 134 25.28 -13.99 -0.20
C PRO A 134 25.07 -13.05 -1.39
N GLN A 135 24.60 -13.56 -2.53
CA GLN A 135 24.47 -12.78 -3.77
C GLN A 135 23.09 -12.10 -3.95
N LEU A 136 22.27 -12.04 -2.89
CA LEU A 136 20.92 -11.47 -2.96
C LEU A 136 20.92 -10.04 -3.50
N ALA A 137 21.75 -9.15 -2.94
CA ALA A 137 21.83 -7.76 -3.37
C ALA A 137 22.27 -7.64 -4.84
N GLU A 138 23.34 -8.35 -5.23
CA GLU A 138 23.85 -8.36 -6.62
C GLU A 138 22.76 -8.75 -7.62
N GLN A 139 21.99 -9.78 -7.29
CA GLN A 139 20.96 -10.31 -8.18
C GLN A 139 19.73 -9.41 -8.22
N GLN A 140 19.34 -8.78 -7.11
CA GLN A 140 18.29 -7.76 -7.12
C GLN A 140 18.69 -6.54 -7.94
N ILE A 141 19.91 -6.03 -7.77
CA ILE A 141 20.44 -4.93 -8.61
C ILE A 141 20.30 -5.30 -10.08
N ARG A 142 20.80 -6.47 -10.48
CA ARG A 142 20.75 -6.93 -11.87
C ARG A 142 19.33 -6.96 -12.43
N TRP A 143 18.38 -7.52 -11.70
CA TRP A 143 17.00 -7.63 -12.17
C TRP A 143 16.26 -6.30 -12.16
N VAL A 144 16.46 -5.48 -11.13
CA VAL A 144 15.86 -4.14 -11.04
C VAL A 144 16.31 -3.28 -12.22
N GLU A 145 17.61 -3.21 -12.49
CA GLU A 145 18.16 -2.46 -13.62
C GLU A 145 17.64 -3.03 -14.96
N THR A 146 17.64 -4.36 -15.12
CA THR A 146 17.10 -5.00 -16.34
C THR A 146 15.62 -4.66 -16.56
N ILE A 147 14.81 -4.62 -15.49
CA ILE A 147 13.39 -4.27 -15.58
C ILE A 147 13.23 -2.79 -15.94
N ALA A 148 13.98 -1.91 -15.29
CA ALA A 148 13.96 -0.48 -15.54
C ALA A 148 14.39 -0.13 -16.97
N GLU A 149 15.39 -0.83 -17.52
CA GLU A 149 15.84 -0.67 -18.91
C GLU A 149 14.80 -1.10 -19.96
N LEU A 150 14.00 -2.12 -19.65
CA LEU A 150 13.04 -2.72 -20.59
C LEU A 150 11.63 -2.11 -20.49
N SER A 151 11.34 -1.38 -19.41
CA SER A 151 10.03 -0.76 -19.19
C SER A 151 9.96 0.67 -19.73
N ASN A 152 8.75 1.11 -20.13
CA ASN A 152 8.45 2.48 -20.52
C ASN A 152 7.81 3.33 -19.39
N ALA A 153 7.73 2.79 -18.16
CA ALA A 153 7.22 3.53 -17.01
C ALA A 153 8.07 4.77 -16.70
N LYS A 154 7.45 5.81 -16.16
CA LYS A 154 8.12 7.10 -15.89
C LYS A 154 8.83 7.11 -14.55
N GLN A 155 8.33 6.35 -13.59
CA GLN A 155 8.89 6.21 -12.25
C GLN A 155 9.01 4.74 -11.87
N PHE A 156 10.09 4.40 -11.15
CA PHE A 156 10.33 3.07 -10.62
C PHE A 156 10.46 3.12 -9.11
N ILE A 157 9.85 2.15 -8.43
CA ILE A 157 9.98 1.99 -6.97
C ILE A 157 10.32 0.54 -6.68
N PHE A 158 11.44 0.29 -6.02
CA PHE A 158 11.93 -1.03 -5.68
C PHE A 158 11.58 -1.37 -4.23
N CYS A 159 10.99 -2.54 -3.99
CA CYS A 159 10.84 -3.11 -2.65
C CYS A 159 11.93 -4.17 -2.43
N PRO A 160 12.93 -3.92 -1.55
CA PRO A 160 13.91 -4.94 -1.18
C PRO A 160 13.26 -6.07 -0.37
N THR A 161 13.91 -7.22 -0.30
CA THR A 161 13.45 -8.36 0.51
C THR A 161 13.39 -8.02 2.00
N TYR A 162 14.39 -7.30 2.49
CA TYR A 162 14.39 -6.73 3.83
C TYR A 162 13.90 -5.28 3.73
N TYR A 163 12.58 -5.09 3.70
CA TYR A 163 11.92 -3.79 3.54
C TYR A 163 11.62 -3.07 4.86
N SER A 164 12.10 -3.60 5.98
CA SER A 164 11.90 -3.08 7.34
C SER A 164 13.10 -3.41 8.20
N THR A 165 13.32 -2.66 9.28
CA THR A 165 14.25 -3.08 10.35
C THR A 165 13.58 -4.02 11.35
N ASP A 166 12.39 -4.53 11.06
CA ASP A 166 11.69 -5.49 11.91
C ASP A 166 12.43 -6.84 11.92
N PRO A 167 12.87 -7.35 13.09
CA PRO A 167 13.55 -8.63 13.18
C PRO A 167 12.70 -9.82 12.70
N VAL A 168 11.38 -9.64 12.55
CA VAL A 168 10.50 -10.67 11.97
C VAL A 168 10.90 -11.01 10.54
N LEU A 169 11.45 -10.06 9.75
CA LEU A 169 11.87 -10.34 8.38
C LEU A 169 13.00 -11.35 8.34
N GLU A 170 14.02 -11.20 9.19
CA GLU A 170 15.12 -12.18 9.28
C GLU A 170 14.65 -13.54 9.82
N LYS A 171 13.62 -13.55 10.68
CA LYS A 171 13.02 -14.80 11.16
C LYS A 171 12.31 -15.57 10.05
N VAL A 172 11.64 -14.88 9.12
CA VAL A 172 10.81 -15.50 8.08
C VAL A 172 11.60 -15.73 6.79
N PHE A 173 12.46 -14.78 6.40
CA PHE A 173 13.21 -14.80 5.14
C PHE A 173 14.66 -15.31 5.31
N GLY A 174 15.07 -15.54 6.56
CA GLY A 174 16.43 -15.92 6.94
C GLY A 174 17.35 -14.70 7.12
N ALA A 175 18.58 -14.94 7.59
CA ALA A 175 19.50 -13.87 7.98
C ALA A 175 19.83 -12.93 6.80
N MET A 176 19.72 -11.63 7.05
CA MET A 176 20.03 -10.62 6.05
C MET A 176 21.54 -10.63 5.71
N PRO A 177 21.94 -10.62 4.43
CA PRO A 177 23.35 -10.52 4.07
C PRO A 177 24.00 -9.23 4.61
N ASP A 178 25.28 -9.31 4.97
CA ASP A 178 26.05 -8.15 5.40
C ASP A 178 26.02 -7.04 4.35
N ASN A 179 25.87 -5.78 4.79
CA ASN A 179 25.81 -4.59 3.93
C ASN A 179 24.70 -4.58 2.87
N TYR A 180 23.68 -5.44 2.99
CA TYR A 180 22.63 -5.62 1.98
C TYR A 180 22.02 -4.29 1.48
N TRP A 181 21.57 -3.42 2.38
CA TRP A 181 20.99 -2.12 2.00
C TRP A 181 21.99 -1.17 1.35
N GLN A 182 23.24 -1.17 1.84
CA GLN A 182 24.30 -0.32 1.30
C GLN A 182 24.74 -0.78 -0.10
N ASP A 183 24.77 -2.08 -0.35
CA ASP A 183 25.06 -2.65 -1.67
C ASP A 183 23.95 -2.30 -2.66
N LEU A 184 22.69 -2.48 -2.28
CA LEU A 184 21.54 -2.06 -3.09
C LEU A 184 21.59 -0.55 -3.38
N GLY A 185 21.81 0.27 -2.35
CA GLY A 185 21.85 1.73 -2.47
C GLY A 185 22.96 2.25 -3.39
N ARG A 186 24.10 1.54 -3.45
CA ARG A 186 25.21 1.82 -4.39
C ARG A 186 24.95 1.30 -5.79
N GLY A 187 24.32 0.13 -5.91
CA GLY A 187 24.18 -0.59 -7.17
C GLY A 187 22.99 -0.18 -8.03
N ILE A 188 21.89 0.26 -7.41
CA ILE A 188 20.66 0.64 -8.11
C ILE A 188 20.70 2.13 -8.50
N ASP A 189 20.30 2.47 -9.72
CA ASP A 189 20.21 3.84 -10.25
C ASP A 189 19.47 4.77 -9.27
N ARG A 190 19.99 5.98 -9.05
CA ARG A 190 19.45 6.96 -8.08
C ARG A 190 18.02 7.42 -8.40
N ARG A 191 17.55 7.22 -9.62
CA ARG A 191 16.17 7.53 -10.05
C ARG A 191 15.16 6.49 -9.59
N ILE A 192 15.61 5.32 -9.13
CA ILE A 192 14.73 4.26 -8.61
C ILE A 192 14.57 4.48 -7.10
N GLU A 193 13.33 4.67 -6.69
CA GLU A 193 12.95 4.89 -5.29
C GLU A 193 12.96 3.57 -4.50
N PHE A 194 13.11 3.62 -3.18
CA PHE A 194 13.21 2.43 -2.33
C PHE A 194 12.06 2.40 -1.33
N PHE A 195 11.22 1.36 -1.38
CA PHE A 195 10.21 1.13 -0.37
C PHE A 195 10.84 0.79 0.99
N TRP A 196 10.24 1.32 2.05
CA TRP A 196 10.51 0.94 3.44
C TRP A 196 9.23 1.06 4.26
N THR A 197 8.95 0.08 5.11
CA THR A 197 7.70 0.02 5.90
C THR A 197 7.85 0.54 7.34
N GLY A 198 9.06 1.01 7.68
CA GLY A 198 9.36 1.54 9.00
C GLY A 198 10.08 0.54 9.92
N PRO A 199 10.18 0.87 11.23
CA PRO A 199 10.80 0.01 12.22
C PRO A 199 10.12 -1.36 12.41
N LYS A 200 8.85 -1.44 12.02
CA LYS A 200 8.02 -2.65 11.99
C LYS A 200 7.40 -2.83 10.62
N VAL A 201 7.04 -4.07 10.27
CA VAL A 201 6.27 -4.31 9.05
C VAL A 201 4.98 -3.49 9.04
N CYS A 202 4.29 -3.42 10.18
CA CYS A 202 3.19 -2.50 10.44
C CYS A 202 3.61 -1.49 11.52
N SER A 203 4.22 -0.38 11.13
CA SER A 203 4.77 0.62 12.04
C SER A 203 3.69 1.51 12.66
N LEU A 204 3.76 1.73 13.98
CA LEU A 204 2.91 2.70 14.68
C LEU A 204 3.45 4.14 14.60
N ALA A 205 4.76 4.27 14.34
CA ALA A 205 5.44 5.54 14.22
C ALA A 205 6.71 5.37 13.38
N TYR A 206 7.18 6.49 12.84
CA TYR A 206 8.42 6.60 12.07
C TYR A 206 9.34 7.62 12.76
N PRO A 207 10.16 7.18 13.73
CA PRO A 207 11.12 8.06 14.39
C PRO A 207 12.10 8.66 13.36
N GLU A 208 12.47 9.92 13.58
CA GLU A 208 13.39 10.65 12.69
C GLU A 208 14.74 9.94 12.57
N ASP A 209 15.31 9.48 13.69
CA ASP A 209 16.57 8.74 13.70
C ASP A 209 16.51 7.48 12.81
N SER A 210 15.42 6.72 12.87
CA SER A 210 15.24 5.53 12.01
C SER A 210 15.15 5.89 10.53
N LEU A 211 14.51 7.01 10.18
CA LEU A 211 14.45 7.52 8.81
C LEU A 211 15.82 7.99 8.32
N LEU A 212 16.62 8.62 9.18
CA LEU A 212 17.98 9.05 8.86
C LEU A 212 18.93 7.86 8.68
N GLU A 213 18.83 6.85 9.55
CA GLU A 213 19.61 5.61 9.45
C GLU A 213 19.35 4.87 8.14
N ILE A 214 18.07 4.63 7.79
CA ILE A 214 17.75 3.96 6.54
C ILE A 214 18.11 4.81 5.32
N SER A 215 17.97 6.15 5.42
CA SER A 215 18.41 7.05 4.35
C SER A 215 19.91 6.96 4.11
N ALA A 216 20.70 6.84 5.17
CA ALA A 216 22.14 6.65 5.07
C ALA A 216 22.49 5.29 4.47
N ALA A 217 21.76 4.22 4.84
CA ALA A 217 21.96 2.89 4.27
C ALA A 217 21.62 2.83 2.78
N PHE A 218 20.48 3.38 2.36
CA PHE A 218 20.07 3.44 0.95
C PHE A 218 20.85 4.48 0.13
N GLY A 219 21.48 5.45 0.79
CA GLY A 219 22.10 6.61 0.15
C GLY A 219 21.09 7.58 -0.49
N ARG A 220 19.81 7.47 -0.13
CA ARG A 220 18.67 8.29 -0.59
C ARG A 220 17.52 8.19 0.42
N LYS A 221 16.60 9.15 0.42
CA LYS A 221 15.41 9.10 1.30
C LYS A 221 14.54 7.89 0.96
N PRO A 222 13.91 7.23 1.95
CA PRO A 222 13.00 6.14 1.69
C PRO A 222 11.67 6.64 1.10
N PHE A 223 11.07 5.81 0.26
CA PHE A 223 9.67 5.90 -0.12
C PHE A 223 8.88 5.05 0.88
N LEU A 224 7.99 5.65 1.66
CA LEU A 224 7.26 4.88 2.67
C LEU A 224 6.16 4.03 2.05
N TRP A 225 6.17 2.74 2.36
CA TRP A 225 5.01 1.86 2.25
C TRP A 225 4.42 1.72 3.65
N ASP A 226 3.45 2.56 3.97
CA ASP A 226 2.79 2.54 5.27
C ASP A 226 1.73 1.45 5.32
N ASN A 227 1.96 0.40 6.11
CA ASN A 227 0.98 -0.66 6.36
C ASN A 227 -0.10 -0.18 7.36
N TYR A 228 -0.80 0.87 6.95
CA TYR A 228 -1.98 1.43 7.59
C TYR A 228 -2.86 2.06 6.49
N PRO A 229 -4.19 1.81 6.47
CA PRO A 229 -4.99 1.07 7.46
C PRO A 229 -5.05 -0.46 7.31
N VAL A 230 -4.23 -1.11 6.48
CA VAL A 230 -4.33 -2.57 6.19
C VAL A 230 -4.65 -3.46 7.40
N ASN A 231 -5.55 -4.43 7.19
CA ASN A 231 -6.04 -5.35 8.21
C ASN A 231 -6.11 -6.81 7.71
N ASP A 232 -5.20 -7.21 6.84
CA ASP A 232 -5.19 -8.54 6.22
C ASP A 232 -4.63 -9.67 7.11
N GLY A 233 -3.81 -9.35 8.11
CA GLY A 233 -3.14 -10.37 8.93
C GLY A 233 -4.05 -11.15 9.89
N ALA A 234 -3.59 -12.32 10.34
CA ALA A 234 -4.33 -13.24 11.23
C ALA A 234 -4.91 -12.60 12.51
N VAL A 235 -4.24 -11.59 13.06
CA VAL A 235 -4.74 -10.83 14.20
C VAL A 235 -5.49 -9.57 13.75
N LYS A 236 -4.95 -8.86 12.74
CA LYS A 236 -5.44 -7.55 12.30
C LYS A 236 -6.80 -7.63 11.60
N SER A 237 -7.10 -8.72 10.90
CA SER A 237 -8.43 -8.97 10.29
C SER A 237 -9.57 -8.97 11.32
N GLY A 238 -9.25 -9.19 12.59
CA GLY A 238 -10.18 -9.03 13.70
C GLY A 238 -10.54 -7.58 14.05
N PHE A 239 -10.04 -6.58 13.33
CA PHE A 239 -10.22 -5.14 13.59
C PHE A 239 -10.51 -4.37 12.30
N LEU A 240 -11.22 -3.24 12.41
CA LEU A 240 -11.35 -2.27 11.31
C LEU A 240 -10.56 -1.02 11.71
N HIS A 241 -9.48 -0.70 11.00
CA HIS A 241 -8.62 0.45 11.29
C HIS A 241 -9.18 1.72 10.64
N LEU A 242 -10.03 2.44 11.38
CA LEU A 242 -10.79 3.58 10.86
C LEU A 242 -10.15 4.94 11.18
N GLY A 243 -9.24 4.97 12.15
CA GLY A 243 -8.64 6.20 12.66
C GLY A 243 -7.85 6.97 11.61
N ALA A 244 -7.72 8.27 11.83
CA ALA A 244 -6.75 9.08 11.10
C ALA A 244 -5.31 8.66 11.43
N VAL A 245 -4.38 8.92 10.52
CA VAL A 245 -2.96 8.66 10.77
C VAL A 245 -2.44 9.43 11.99
N PRO A 246 -1.46 8.91 12.74
CA PRO A 246 -0.88 9.61 13.88
C PRO A 246 -0.38 11.02 13.55
N ALA A 247 -0.38 11.91 14.56
CA ALA A 247 0.11 13.28 14.38
C ALA A 247 1.57 13.37 13.91
N GLY A 248 2.36 12.31 14.15
CA GLY A 248 3.74 12.20 13.66
C GLY A 248 3.86 12.25 12.13
N HIS A 249 2.82 11.82 11.39
CA HIS A 249 2.80 11.81 9.92
C HIS A 249 2.99 13.19 9.30
N ALA A 250 2.58 14.23 10.02
CA ALA A 250 2.75 15.62 9.62
C ALA A 250 4.22 16.04 9.38
N ARG A 251 5.19 15.33 9.96
CA ARG A 251 6.62 15.63 9.83
C ARG A 251 7.32 14.82 8.74
N LEU A 252 6.66 13.79 8.20
CA LEU A 252 7.26 12.88 7.22
C LEU A 252 7.67 13.54 5.91
N PRO A 253 6.93 14.50 5.33
CA PRO A 253 7.26 15.07 4.02
C PRO A 253 8.70 15.59 3.85
N GLU A 254 9.34 16.00 4.94
CA GLU A 254 10.72 16.49 4.92
C GLU A 254 11.77 15.35 4.92
N LEU A 255 11.40 14.15 5.36
CA LEU A 255 12.31 13.04 5.64
C LEU A 255 12.20 11.88 4.62
N ILE A 256 11.18 11.90 3.76
CA ILE A 256 10.89 10.82 2.81
C ILE A 256 10.95 11.33 1.36
N SER A 257 11.08 10.42 0.39
CA SER A 257 10.95 10.75 -1.04
C SER A 257 9.50 10.62 -1.55
N GLY A 258 8.69 9.80 -0.89
CA GLY A 258 7.27 9.63 -1.18
C GLY A 258 6.57 8.78 -0.13
N TYR A 259 5.24 8.74 -0.20
CA TYR A 259 4.39 8.02 0.75
C TYR A 259 3.31 7.24 0.01
N CYS A 260 3.12 5.98 0.39
CA CYS A 260 2.08 5.11 -0.10
C CYS A 260 1.40 4.41 1.07
N ALA A 261 0.08 4.51 1.19
CA ALA A 261 -0.68 3.74 2.18
C ALA A 261 -1.10 2.38 1.61
N ASN A 262 -1.02 1.33 2.44
CA ASN A 262 -1.65 0.04 2.17
C ASN A 262 -3.03 0.01 2.86
N PRO A 263 -4.14 -0.01 2.09
CA PRO A 263 -5.49 0.06 2.62
C PRO A 263 -5.98 -1.29 3.16
N MET A 264 -7.19 -1.31 3.74
CA MET A 264 -7.86 -2.53 4.20
C MET A 264 -8.48 -3.31 3.03
N ASN A 265 -8.87 -4.56 3.29
CA ASN A 265 -9.75 -5.32 2.39
C ASN A 265 -11.14 -4.68 2.24
N GLN A 266 -11.50 -3.72 3.10
CA GLN A 266 -12.73 -2.92 3.06
C GLN A 266 -12.44 -1.56 2.37
N PRO A 267 -12.69 -1.43 1.05
CA PRO A 267 -12.34 -0.22 0.30
C PRO A 267 -13.08 1.04 0.78
N MET A 268 -14.38 0.96 1.08
CA MET A 268 -15.14 2.13 1.53
C MET A 268 -14.69 2.59 2.91
N LEU A 269 -14.52 1.67 3.86
CA LEU A 269 -14.05 1.99 5.21
C LEU A 269 -12.60 2.49 5.22
N SER A 270 -11.74 2.01 4.31
CA SER A 270 -10.36 2.50 4.17
C SER A 270 -10.29 4.01 3.94
N ARG A 271 -11.32 4.59 3.32
CA ARG A 271 -11.37 6.03 3.01
C ARG A 271 -11.32 6.92 4.26
N THR A 272 -11.82 6.44 5.41
CA THR A 272 -11.73 7.17 6.69
C THR A 272 -10.28 7.52 7.06
N ALA A 273 -9.44 6.50 7.14
CA ALA A 273 -8.03 6.65 7.44
C ALA A 273 -7.29 7.41 6.32
N LEU A 274 -7.56 7.05 5.05
CA LEU A 274 -6.90 7.67 3.90
C LEU A 274 -7.19 9.17 3.78
N PHE A 275 -8.41 9.62 4.10
CA PHE A 275 -8.76 11.05 4.09
C PHE A 275 -7.78 11.90 4.90
N SER A 276 -7.19 11.33 5.95
CA SER A 276 -6.34 12.04 6.87
C SER A 276 -4.89 12.26 6.39
N VAL A 277 -4.39 11.47 5.42
CA VAL A 277 -2.97 11.56 5.01
C VAL A 277 -2.66 12.89 4.32
N PRO A 278 -3.42 13.34 3.30
CA PRO A 278 -3.18 14.63 2.67
C PRO A 278 -3.35 15.80 3.65
N GLN A 279 -4.25 15.67 4.63
CA GLN A 279 -4.47 16.68 5.68
C GLN A 279 -3.26 16.80 6.60
N ALA A 280 -2.70 15.67 7.05
CA ALA A 280 -1.49 15.64 7.87
C ALA A 280 -0.33 16.34 7.16
N PHE A 281 -0.18 16.11 5.86
CA PHE A 281 0.94 16.64 5.08
C PHE A 281 0.78 18.14 4.77
N ARG A 282 -0.43 18.61 4.49
CA ARG A 282 -0.69 20.02 4.12
C ARG A 282 -0.77 20.97 5.30
N GLN A 283 -1.21 20.50 6.47
CA GLN A 283 -1.48 21.34 7.64
C GLN A 283 -0.74 20.85 8.90
N PRO A 284 0.59 20.66 8.86
CA PRO A 284 1.30 19.90 9.87
C PRO A 284 1.21 20.48 11.30
N ARG A 285 1.03 21.80 11.44
CA ARG A 285 0.90 22.46 12.76
C ARG A 285 -0.51 22.40 13.35
N GLN A 286 -1.52 22.15 12.53
CA GLN A 286 -2.94 22.16 12.93
C GLN A 286 -3.55 20.76 12.91
N TYR A 287 -2.85 19.79 12.36
CA TYR A 287 -3.32 18.43 12.22
C TYR A 287 -3.63 17.79 13.57
N ASN A 288 -4.89 17.41 13.76
CA ASN A 288 -5.37 16.66 14.90
C ASN A 288 -6.03 15.37 14.40
N PRO A 289 -5.46 14.18 14.69
CA PRO A 289 -6.00 12.91 14.20
C PRO A 289 -7.45 12.65 14.62
N GLU A 290 -7.80 12.91 15.87
CA GLU A 290 -9.16 12.65 16.39
C GLU A 290 -10.22 13.51 15.69
N GLN A 291 -9.94 14.80 15.55
CA GLN A 291 -10.83 15.72 14.83
C GLN A 291 -10.91 15.34 13.34
N THR A 292 -9.80 14.95 12.72
CA THR A 292 -9.76 14.54 11.31
C THR A 292 -10.54 13.25 11.08
N PHE A 293 -10.50 12.29 12.01
CA PHE A 293 -11.32 11.09 11.93
C PHE A 293 -12.81 11.45 11.94
N ILE A 294 -13.26 12.27 12.89
CA ILE A 294 -14.66 12.73 12.97
C ILE A 294 -15.06 13.48 11.69
N GLN A 295 -14.19 14.33 11.17
CA GLN A 295 -14.39 15.06 9.92
C GLN A 295 -14.56 14.10 8.74
N SER A 296 -13.66 13.13 8.58
CA SER A 296 -13.72 12.13 7.50
C SER A 296 -15.05 11.39 7.50
N CYS A 297 -15.55 10.97 8.67
CA CYS A 297 -16.82 10.27 8.78
C CYS A 297 -17.98 11.16 8.30
N ARG A 298 -17.99 12.44 8.67
CA ARG A 298 -19.07 13.39 8.35
C ARG A 298 -19.04 13.86 6.90
N GLU A 299 -17.86 13.96 6.29
CA GLU A 299 -17.72 14.44 4.91
C GLU A 299 -17.89 13.32 3.89
N LEU A 300 -17.46 12.10 4.21
CA LEU A 300 -17.48 10.99 3.25
C LEU A 300 -18.78 10.21 3.25
N TYR A 301 -19.58 10.27 4.32
CA TYR A 301 -20.72 9.38 4.49
C TYR A 301 -22.00 10.09 4.94
N PRO A 302 -23.17 9.50 4.67
CA PRO A 302 -24.44 10.00 5.20
C PRO A 302 -24.45 10.09 6.72
N THR A 303 -25.21 11.06 7.25
CA THR A 303 -25.26 11.41 8.68
C THR A 303 -25.47 10.21 9.60
N ASP A 304 -26.40 9.31 9.25
CA ASP A 304 -26.74 8.16 10.08
C ASP A 304 -25.58 7.15 10.16
N PHE A 305 -24.94 6.86 9.03
CA PHE A 305 -23.77 5.99 8.98
C PHE A 305 -22.57 6.63 9.68
N ALA A 306 -22.29 7.91 9.40
CA ALA A 306 -21.20 8.66 10.01
C ALA A 306 -21.32 8.66 11.56
N THR A 307 -22.52 8.96 12.06
CA THR A 307 -22.80 8.97 13.51
C THR A 307 -22.65 7.59 14.11
N ALA A 308 -23.17 6.55 13.45
CA ALA A 308 -23.01 5.17 13.89
C ALA A 308 -21.53 4.76 13.96
N LEU A 309 -20.76 5.06 12.90
CA LEU A 309 -19.36 4.72 12.77
C LEU A 309 -18.50 5.38 13.86
N ILE A 310 -18.72 6.67 14.13
CA ILE A 310 -18.04 7.39 15.21
C ILE A 310 -18.32 6.75 16.57
N ASN A 311 -19.59 6.44 16.86
CA ASN A 311 -20.01 5.89 18.16
C ASN A 311 -19.51 4.45 18.40
N ASP A 312 -19.37 3.66 17.34
CA ASP A 312 -18.91 2.26 17.42
C ASP A 312 -17.42 2.08 17.11
N ALA A 313 -16.70 3.16 16.81
CA ALA A 313 -15.29 3.12 16.41
C ALA A 313 -14.38 2.39 17.40
N GLU A 314 -14.60 2.54 18.71
CA GLU A 314 -13.83 1.85 19.76
C GLU A 314 -14.04 0.32 19.69
N LYS A 315 -15.28 -0.13 19.44
CA LYS A 315 -15.60 -1.55 19.28
C LYS A 315 -14.85 -2.16 18.10
N PHE A 316 -14.76 -1.42 17.00
CA PHE A 316 -14.13 -1.92 15.78
C PHE A 316 -12.59 -1.86 15.82
N GLN A 317 -12.04 -0.81 16.43
CA GLN A 317 -10.59 -0.55 16.43
C GLN A 317 -9.84 -1.19 17.59
N GLN A 318 -10.48 -1.31 18.77
CA GLN A 318 -9.80 -1.71 20.00
C GLN A 318 -10.33 -3.02 20.57
N GLN A 319 -11.65 -3.23 20.56
CA GLN A 319 -12.25 -4.46 21.06
C GLN A 319 -12.13 -5.61 20.04
N GLY A 320 -12.42 -5.32 18.76
CA GLY A 320 -12.32 -6.27 17.66
C GLY A 320 -13.32 -7.44 17.75
N LEU A 321 -13.33 -8.30 16.72
CA LEU A 321 -14.28 -9.41 16.61
C LEU A 321 -14.23 -10.38 17.79
N LYS A 322 -13.04 -10.62 18.35
CA LYS A 322 -12.85 -11.54 19.48
C LYS A 322 -13.29 -10.95 20.82
N GLY A 323 -13.29 -9.62 20.95
CA GLY A 323 -13.74 -8.95 22.16
C GLY A 323 -15.25 -8.74 22.21
N LEU A 324 -15.95 -8.81 21.07
CA LEU A 324 -17.40 -8.62 20.98
C LEU A 324 -18.17 -9.89 21.37
N SER A 325 -19.19 -9.74 22.21
CA SER A 325 -20.11 -10.84 22.51
C SER A 325 -21.02 -11.17 21.32
N ASP A 326 -21.59 -12.38 21.28
CA ASP A 326 -22.56 -12.75 20.24
C ASP A 326 -23.80 -11.82 20.23
N ALA A 327 -24.18 -11.30 21.39
CA ALA A 327 -25.27 -10.34 21.51
C ALA A 327 -24.89 -9.00 20.86
N ASP A 328 -23.66 -8.52 21.10
CA ASP A 328 -23.14 -7.28 20.50
C ASP A 328 -23.02 -7.42 18.98
N LYS A 329 -22.47 -8.54 18.49
CA LYS A 329 -22.35 -8.80 17.04
C LYS A 329 -23.73 -8.79 16.37
N LYS A 330 -24.73 -9.45 16.96
CA LYS A 330 -26.12 -9.45 16.44
C LYS A 330 -26.76 -8.06 16.49
N ALA A 331 -26.50 -7.28 17.54
CA ALA A 331 -27.00 -5.92 17.66
C ALA A 331 -26.40 -4.99 16.59
N LEU A 332 -25.07 -5.02 16.43
CA LEU A 332 -24.35 -4.28 15.41
C LEU A 332 -24.82 -4.68 14.01
N GLN A 333 -24.93 -5.98 13.73
CA GLN A 333 -25.38 -6.47 12.44
C GLN A 333 -26.79 -5.98 12.07
N ARG A 334 -27.73 -5.99 13.02
CA ARG A 334 -29.07 -5.42 12.77
C ARG A 334 -28.99 -3.92 12.48
N LYS A 335 -28.21 -3.17 13.27
CA LYS A 335 -28.01 -1.73 13.09
C LYS A 335 -27.46 -1.40 11.70
N TYR A 336 -26.37 -2.05 11.29
CA TYR A 336 -25.70 -1.73 10.03
C TYR A 336 -26.45 -2.27 8.80
N ARG A 337 -27.20 -3.38 8.90
CA ARG A 337 -28.13 -3.80 7.84
C ARG A 337 -29.22 -2.76 7.59
N GLN A 338 -29.81 -2.21 8.64
CA GLN A 338 -30.83 -1.17 8.52
C GLN A 338 -30.28 0.10 7.85
N ILE A 339 -29.03 0.47 8.16
CA ILE A 339 -28.35 1.59 7.50
C ILE A 339 -28.11 1.27 6.01
N ALA A 340 -27.65 0.06 5.69
CA ALA A 340 -27.41 -0.38 4.32
C ALA A 340 -28.68 -0.36 3.45
N GLU A 341 -29.85 -0.65 4.02
CA GLU A 341 -31.14 -0.55 3.31
C GLU A 341 -31.46 0.89 2.86
N SER A 342 -31.02 1.89 3.63
CA SER A 342 -31.27 3.32 3.35
C SER A 342 -30.19 3.96 2.48
N TRP A 343 -28.99 3.38 2.48
CA TRP A 343 -27.85 3.82 1.69
C TRP A 343 -27.07 2.59 1.19
N PRO A 344 -27.31 2.16 -0.07
CA PRO A 344 -26.76 0.91 -0.60
C PRO A 344 -25.28 1.02 -1.01
N GLU A 345 -24.55 2.06 -0.58
CA GLU A 345 -23.10 2.06 -0.78
C GLU A 345 -22.41 1.22 0.30
N GLN A 346 -21.34 0.56 -0.11
CA GLN A 346 -20.83 -0.68 0.49
C GLN A 346 -20.27 -0.54 1.94
N GLY A 347 -20.16 0.66 2.52
CA GLY A 347 -19.52 0.84 3.83
C GLY A 347 -20.23 0.11 4.98
N ALA A 348 -21.57 0.12 5.01
CA ALA A 348 -22.33 -0.63 6.01
C ALA A 348 -22.35 -2.14 5.73
N GLU A 349 -22.29 -2.53 4.46
CA GLU A 349 -22.16 -3.93 4.02
C GLU A 349 -20.78 -4.50 4.40
N GLU A 350 -19.70 -3.72 4.26
CA GLU A 350 -18.34 -4.10 4.68
C GLU A 350 -18.29 -4.40 6.19
N ILE A 351 -18.94 -3.59 7.04
CA ILE A 351 -19.05 -3.87 8.48
C ILE A 351 -19.84 -5.15 8.72
N CYS A 352 -20.93 -5.36 7.99
CA CYS A 352 -21.75 -6.56 8.12
C CYS A 352 -20.99 -7.83 7.68
N GLY A 353 -20.21 -7.76 6.60
CA GLY A 353 -19.35 -8.84 6.13
C GLY A 353 -18.22 -9.13 7.12
N TRP A 354 -17.61 -8.10 7.69
CA TRP A 354 -16.61 -8.25 8.75
C TRP A 354 -17.18 -8.93 10.01
N LEU A 355 -18.38 -8.54 10.45
CA LEU A 355 -19.07 -9.21 11.56
C LEU A 355 -19.45 -10.67 11.26
N ASN A 356 -19.49 -11.05 9.98
CA ASN A 356 -19.76 -12.40 9.48
C ASN A 356 -18.50 -13.20 9.11
N ASP A 357 -17.31 -12.71 9.48
CA ASP A 357 -16.04 -13.38 9.19
C ASP A 357 -15.74 -13.50 7.67
N GLU A 358 -16.29 -12.63 6.82
CA GLU A 358 -16.05 -12.65 5.36
C GLU A 358 -14.65 -12.15 4.95
N TYR A 359 -13.89 -11.58 5.88
CA TYR A 359 -12.55 -11.03 5.67
C TYR A 359 -11.48 -11.71 6.53
N VAL A 360 -11.73 -12.96 6.94
CA VAL A 360 -10.76 -13.72 7.73
C VAL A 360 -9.49 -13.96 6.93
N PHE A 361 -8.36 -13.80 7.60
CA PHE A 361 -7.05 -14.17 7.06
C PHE A 361 -7.02 -15.64 6.66
N ASP A 362 -6.65 -15.91 5.42
CA ASP A 362 -6.37 -17.26 4.94
C ASP A 362 -4.84 -17.50 4.98
N PRO A 363 -4.35 -18.44 5.81
CA PRO A 363 -2.93 -18.81 5.82
C PRO A 363 -2.40 -19.27 4.46
N ALA A 364 -3.25 -19.79 3.58
CA ALA A 364 -2.85 -20.17 2.22
C ALA A 364 -2.28 -18.97 1.45
N CYS A 365 -2.76 -17.75 1.71
CA CYS A 365 -2.25 -16.53 1.08
C CYS A 365 -0.76 -16.24 1.35
N LEU A 366 -0.15 -16.85 2.38
CA LEU A 366 1.28 -16.72 2.68
C LEU A 366 2.15 -17.82 2.06
N THR A 367 1.54 -18.92 1.61
CA THR A 367 2.25 -20.13 1.15
C THR A 367 1.99 -20.48 -0.31
N GLU A 368 1.08 -19.77 -0.99
CA GLU A 368 0.76 -19.95 -2.41
C GLU A 368 1.46 -18.99 -3.38
#